data_AF-A0A2N2R7L1-F1
#
_entry.id   AF-A0A2N2R7L1-F1
#
_cell.length_a   1.000
_cell.length_b   1.000
_cell.length_c   1.000
_cell.angle_alpha   90.00
_cell.angle_beta   90.00
_cell.angle_gamma   90.00
#
_symmetry.space_group_name_H-M   'P 1'
#
loop_
_entity.id
_entity.type
_entity.pdbx_description
1 polymer ?
#
loop_
_entity_poly.entity_id
_entity_poly.type
_entity_poly.pdbx_seq_one_letter_code
_entity_poly.pdbx_strand_id
1 'polypeptide(L)'
;MLGGSGFTSTFALFRVQYEALTRGIWFLYGASEEWVEKLSAPLTAENAKKANEGPMLSKMLEEIQGKAPDVVIGQLKEFKEYSWKALSSYIHVGLHPLKRKAEGYPVGLIEQVLKQSNGLSLMGSRSLR
;
A
#
# COMPACT_ATOMS: atom_id res chain seq x y z
N MET A 1 -2.21 -0.55 31.04
CA MET A 1 -2.90 0.31 30.07
C MET A 1 -1.86 0.78 29.06
N LEU A 2 -1.68 0.06 27.93
CA LEU A 2 -0.79 0.50 26.85
C LEU A 2 -1.52 1.61 26.09
N GLY A 3 -1.23 2.84 26.50
CA GLY A 3 -1.93 4.07 26.11
C GLY A 3 -1.94 4.31 24.61
N GLY A 4 -3.13 4.61 24.10
CA GLY A 4 -3.37 5.07 22.73
C GLY A 4 -2.68 6.40 22.46
N SER A 5 -2.17 6.62 21.26
CA SER A 5 -2.95 7.36 20.27
C SER A 5 -2.55 7.06 18.81
N GLY A 6 -1.61 6.13 18.59
CA GLY A 6 -0.99 5.92 17.27
C GLY A 6 -1.59 4.81 16.41
N PHE A 7 -2.26 3.80 16.98
CA PHE A 7 -2.60 2.59 16.22
C PHE A 7 -3.50 2.84 15.01
N THR A 8 -4.49 3.72 15.12
CA THR A 8 -5.33 4.11 13.98
C THR A 8 -4.47 4.63 12.82
N SER A 9 -3.54 5.54 13.13
CA SER A 9 -2.60 6.09 12.16
C SER A 9 -1.63 5.04 11.64
N THR A 10 -1.17 4.11 12.47
CA THR A 10 -0.31 2.99 12.05
C THR A 10 -1.02 2.10 11.03
N PHE A 11 -2.29 1.75 11.25
CA PHE A 11 -3.07 0.94 10.31
C PHE A 11 -3.34 1.70 9.00
N ALA A 12 -3.60 3.01 9.08
CA ALA A 12 -3.70 3.87 7.90
C ALA A 12 -2.37 3.89 7.12
N LEU A 13 -1.23 4.08 7.80
CA LEU A 13 0.10 4.04 7.19
C LEU A 13 0.40 2.68 6.57
N PHE A 14 -0.04 1.60 7.18
CA PHE A 14 0.16 0.26 6.65
C PHE A 14 -0.48 0.08 5.27
N ARG A 15 -1.66 0.70 5.06
CA ARG A 15 -2.26 0.77 3.73
C ARG A 15 -1.39 1.53 2.74
N VAL A 16 -0.90 2.70 3.14
CA VAL A 16 -0.06 3.56 2.30
C VAL A 16 1.24 2.84 1.93
N GLN A 17 1.85 2.10 2.85
CA GLN A 17 3.04 1.30 2.60
C GLN A 17 2.82 0.25 1.51
N TYR A 18 1.69 -0.46 1.55
CA TYR A 18 1.34 -1.44 0.52
C TYR A 18 1.13 -0.79 -0.85
N GLU A 19 0.40 0.32 -0.91
CA GLU A 19 0.14 1.03 -2.17
C GLU A 19 1.43 1.64 -2.76
N ALA A 20 2.28 2.21 -1.90
CA ALA A 20 3.59 2.72 -2.29
C ALA A 20 4.50 1.62 -2.81
N LEU A 21 4.55 0.47 -2.14
CA LEU A 21 5.32 -0.69 -2.60
C LEU A 21 4.81 -1.18 -3.96
N THR A 22 3.49 -1.31 -4.12
CA THR A 22 2.89 -1.74 -5.40
C THR A 22 3.23 -0.75 -6.51
N ARG A 23 3.15 0.55 -6.24
CA ARG A 23 3.52 1.60 -7.20
C ARG A 23 5.01 1.56 -7.55
N GLY A 24 5.89 1.32 -6.58
CA GLY A 24 7.32 1.15 -6.80
C GLY A 24 7.65 -0.05 -7.69
N ILE A 25 7.00 -1.20 -7.44
CA ILE A 25 7.15 -2.40 -8.28
C ILE A 25 6.59 -2.15 -9.68
N TRP A 26 5.45 -1.45 -9.77
CA TRP A 26 4.91 -1.03 -11.05
C TRP A 26 5.86 -0.12 -11.82
N PHE A 27 6.55 0.82 -11.17
CA PHE A 27 7.59 1.60 -11.83
C PHE A 27 8.75 0.77 -12.37
N LEU A 28 9.13 -0.31 -11.68
CA LEU A 28 10.24 -1.17 -12.10
C LEU A 28 9.88 -2.06 -13.29
N TYR A 29 8.65 -2.58 -13.34
CA TYR A 29 8.28 -3.65 -14.28
C TYR A 29 7.13 -3.30 -15.23
N GLY A 30 6.29 -2.32 -14.90
CA GLY A 30 5.02 -2.06 -15.58
C GLY A 30 4.89 -0.69 -16.24
N ALA A 31 5.49 0.35 -15.66
CA ALA A 31 5.36 1.72 -16.10
C ALA A 31 6.09 1.97 -17.43
N SER A 32 5.54 2.88 -18.24
CA SER A 32 6.24 3.42 -19.41
C SER A 32 7.31 4.45 -19.00
N GLU A 33 8.27 4.70 -19.88
CA GLU A 33 9.25 5.78 -19.70
C GLU A 33 8.58 7.15 -19.52
N GLU A 34 7.48 7.41 -20.24
CA GLU A 34 6.65 8.61 -20.09
C GLU A 34 6.18 8.79 -18.63
N TRP A 35 5.79 7.72 -17.95
CA TRP A 35 5.39 7.78 -16.54
C TRP A 35 6.54 8.12 -15.60
N VAL A 36 7.75 7.63 -15.91
CA VAL A 36 8.97 7.95 -15.16
C VAL A 36 9.33 9.42 -15.35
N GLU A 37 9.30 9.93 -16.57
CA GLU A 37 9.54 11.35 -16.86
C GLU A 37 8.51 12.25 -16.16
N LYS A 38 7.22 11.91 -16.28
CA LYS A 38 6.09 12.65 -15.69
C LYS A 38 6.22 12.79 -14.18
N LEU A 39 6.72 11.77 -13.49
CA LEU A 39 6.89 11.76 -12.02
C LEU A 39 8.26 12.27 -11.56
N SER A 40 9.19 12.46 -12.50
CA SER A 40 10.48 13.13 -12.28
C SER A 40 10.43 14.64 -12.57
N ALA A 41 9.32 15.14 -13.12
CA ALA A 41 9.15 16.54 -13.48
C ALA A 41 9.13 17.48 -12.26
N PRO A 42 9.54 18.76 -12.40
CA PRO A 42 9.51 19.73 -11.30
C PRO A 42 8.12 19.90 -10.68
N LEU A 43 8.06 20.19 -9.38
CA LEU A 43 6.81 20.41 -8.67
C LEU A 43 6.14 21.74 -9.11
N THR A 44 5.19 21.63 -10.03
CA THR A 44 4.28 22.70 -10.44
C THR A 44 2.83 22.23 -10.26
N ALA A 45 1.87 23.15 -10.19
CA ALA A 45 0.45 22.77 -10.08
C ALA A 45 -0.01 21.91 -11.27
N GLU A 46 0.49 22.20 -12.47
CA GLU A 46 0.23 21.42 -13.67
C GLU A 46 0.83 20.01 -13.58
N ASN A 47 2.10 19.90 -13.20
CA ASN A 47 2.78 18.61 -13.08
C ASN A 47 2.19 17.77 -11.95
N ALA A 48 1.80 18.37 -10.83
CA ALA A 48 1.12 17.67 -9.74
C ALA A 48 -0.25 17.11 -10.18
N LYS A 49 -1.03 17.87 -10.97
CA LYS A 49 -2.29 17.39 -11.53
C LYS A 49 -2.06 16.21 -12.46
N LYS A 50 -1.11 16.35 -13.38
CA LYS A 50 -0.66 15.29 -14.30
C LYS A 50 -0.24 14.04 -13.53
N ALA A 51 0.59 14.17 -12.50
CA ALA A 51 1.08 13.06 -11.67
C ALA A 51 -0.03 12.27 -10.96
N ASN A 52 -1.18 12.90 -10.70
CA ASN A 52 -2.35 12.28 -10.08
C ASN A 52 -3.23 11.47 -11.04
N GLU A 53 -3.00 11.57 -12.36
CA GLU A 53 -3.71 10.78 -13.38
C GLU A 53 -3.15 9.35 -13.52
N GLY A 54 -2.34 8.91 -12.55
CA GLY A 54 -1.72 7.59 -12.51
C GLY A 54 -2.74 6.46 -12.55
N PRO A 55 -2.34 5.27 -13.03
CA PRO A 55 -3.20 4.10 -12.96
C PRO A 55 -3.59 3.81 -11.51
N MET A 56 -4.83 3.39 -11.32
CA MET A 56 -5.31 2.92 -10.02
C MET A 56 -4.58 1.62 -9.62
N LEU A 57 -4.57 1.31 -8.32
CA LEU A 57 -3.89 0.13 -7.79
C LEU A 57 -4.23 -1.16 -8.55
N SER A 58 -5.51 -1.42 -8.83
CA SER A 58 -5.93 -2.61 -9.59
C SER A 58 -5.25 -2.67 -10.96
N LYS A 59 -5.16 -1.53 -11.64
CA LYS A 59 -4.55 -1.45 -12.96
C LYS A 59 -3.04 -1.66 -12.91
N MET A 60 -2.36 -1.08 -11.90
CA MET A 60 -0.94 -1.34 -11.66
C MET A 60 -0.67 -2.84 -11.46
N LEU A 61 -1.51 -3.54 -10.69
CA LEU A 61 -1.40 -4.99 -10.46
C LEU A 61 -1.68 -5.83 -11.70
N GLU A 62 -2.47 -5.35 -12.66
CA GLU A 62 -2.66 -5.98 -13.96
C GLU A 62 -1.42 -5.77 -14.85
N GLU A 63 -0.89 -4.56 -14.89
CA GLU A 63 0.21 -4.18 -15.78
C GLU A 63 1.56 -4.82 -15.44
N ILE A 64 1.75 -5.25 -14.20
CA ILE A 64 2.93 -6.02 -13.77
C ILE A 64 2.79 -7.54 -13.98
N GLN A 65 1.61 -8.04 -14.38
CA GLN A 65 1.42 -9.48 -14.63
C GLN A 65 2.29 -9.98 -15.76
N GLY A 66 3.02 -11.07 -15.51
CA GLY A 66 3.98 -11.63 -16.46
C GLY A 66 5.25 -10.78 -16.68
N LYS A 67 5.42 -9.69 -15.92
CA LYS A 67 6.61 -8.80 -16.00
C LYS A 67 7.43 -8.79 -14.72
N ALA A 68 6.76 -8.75 -13.56
CA ALA A 68 7.40 -8.88 -12.26
C ALA A 68 7.46 -10.36 -11.81
N PRO A 69 8.31 -10.74 -10.83
CA PRO A 69 8.36 -12.10 -10.32
C PRO A 69 7.00 -12.60 -9.79
N ASP A 70 6.55 -13.78 -10.24
CA ASP A 70 5.22 -14.32 -9.92
C ASP A 70 4.93 -14.41 -8.41
N VAL A 71 5.95 -14.77 -7.63
CA VAL A 71 5.86 -14.83 -6.16
C VAL A 71 5.48 -13.46 -5.58
N VAL A 72 6.09 -12.38 -6.07
CA VAL A 72 5.79 -11.01 -5.61
C VAL A 72 4.36 -10.62 -6.00
N ILE A 73 3.96 -10.92 -7.24
CA ILE A 73 2.62 -10.62 -7.74
C ILE A 73 1.55 -11.36 -6.92
N GLY A 74 1.78 -12.64 -6.63
CA GLY A 74 0.90 -13.45 -5.78
C GLY A 74 0.72 -12.82 -4.40
N GLN A 75 1.82 -12.43 -3.75
CA GLN A 75 1.78 -11.79 -2.44
C GLN A 75 1.05 -10.43 -2.46
N LEU A 76 1.25 -9.62 -3.50
CA LEU A 76 0.54 -8.34 -3.65
C LEU A 76 -0.97 -8.53 -3.85
N LYS A 77 -1.37 -9.56 -4.62
CA LYS A 77 -2.78 -9.91 -4.84
C LYS A 77 -3.44 -10.43 -3.56
N GLU A 78 -2.78 -11.31 -2.82
CA GLU A 78 -3.27 -11.81 -1.53
C GLU A 78 -3.45 -10.66 -0.52
N PHE A 79 -2.48 -9.74 -0.43
CA PHE A 79 -2.62 -8.58 0.44
C PHE A 79 -3.84 -7.73 0.06
N LYS A 80 -4.06 -7.54 -1.24
CA LYS A 80 -5.24 -6.81 -1.73
C LYS A 80 -6.53 -7.49 -1.29
N GLU A 81 -6.61 -8.81 -1.47
CA GLU A 81 -7.79 -9.58 -1.15
C GLU A 81 -8.14 -9.51 0.35
N TYR A 82 -7.14 -9.74 1.20
CA TYR A 82 -7.40 -9.94 2.64
C TYR A 82 -7.29 -8.68 3.50
N SER A 83 -6.44 -7.72 3.12
CA SER A 83 -6.08 -6.61 4.02
C SER A 83 -6.50 -5.25 3.47
N TRP A 84 -6.48 -5.04 2.15
CA TRP A 84 -6.74 -3.73 1.56
C TRP A 84 -8.09 -3.17 2.01
N LYS A 85 -9.21 -3.86 1.78
CA LYS A 85 -10.55 -3.31 2.09
C LYS A 85 -10.71 -2.91 3.57
N ALA A 86 -10.23 -3.74 4.49
CA ALA A 86 -10.25 -3.44 5.92
C ALA A 86 -9.43 -2.18 6.24
N LEU A 87 -8.23 -2.08 5.65
CA LEU A 87 -7.35 -0.94 5.83
C LEU A 87 -7.87 0.36 5.18
N SER A 88 -8.69 0.30 4.12
CA SER A 88 -9.40 1.48 3.57
C SER A 88 -10.26 2.16 4.64
N SER A 89 -10.84 1.39 5.56
CA SER A 89 -11.63 1.93 6.65
C SER A 89 -10.81 2.86 7.55
N TYR A 90 -9.50 2.62 7.71
CA TYR A 90 -8.63 3.46 8.51
C TYR A 90 -8.25 4.77 7.79
N ILE A 91 -8.15 4.75 6.45
CA ILE A 91 -7.91 5.95 5.63
C ILE A 91 -9.11 6.90 5.67
N HIS A 92 -10.33 6.36 5.62
CA HIS A 92 -11.55 7.16 5.50
C HIS A 92 -12.32 7.34 6.81
N VAL A 93 -11.70 7.11 7.97
CA VAL A 93 -12.35 7.23 9.29
C VAL A 93 -13.65 6.41 9.37
N GLY A 94 -13.61 5.19 8.83
CA GLY A 94 -14.74 4.27 8.78
C GLY A 94 -14.96 3.48 10.07
N LEU A 95 -15.73 2.39 9.96
CA LEU A 95 -16.15 1.59 11.11
C LEU A 95 -14.99 1.06 11.97
N HIS A 96 -13.92 0.55 11.35
CA HIS A 96 -12.81 -0.05 12.07
C HIS A 96 -12.13 0.93 13.05
N PRO A 97 -11.60 2.09 12.63
CA PRO A 97 -10.96 3.01 13.57
C PRO A 97 -11.93 3.57 14.63
N LEU A 98 -13.21 3.79 14.30
CA LEU A 98 -14.22 4.25 15.25
C LEU A 98 -14.49 3.21 16.34
N LYS A 99 -14.69 1.95 15.94
CA LYS A 99 -14.90 0.85 16.87
C LYS A 99 -13.67 0.58 17.74
N ARG A 100 -12.47 0.61 17.14
CA ARG A 100 -11.22 0.41 17.88
C ARG A 100 -10.92 1.54 18.87
N LYS A 101 -11.41 2.76 18.62
CA LYS A 101 -11.33 3.84 19.60
C LYS A 101 -12.20 3.57 20.84
N ALA A 102 -13.38 2.97 20.67
CA ALA A 102 -14.29 2.66 21.76
C ALA A 102 -13.93 1.36 22.50
N GLU A 103 -13.58 0.31 21.76
CA GLU A 103 -13.41 -1.05 22.28
C GLU A 103 -11.93 -1.44 22.49
N GLY A 104 -11.00 -0.58 22.06
CA GLY A 104 -9.58 -0.87 22.05
C GLY A 104 -9.14 -1.75 20.87
N TYR A 105 -7.83 -1.96 20.76
CA TYR A 105 -7.22 -2.81 19.75
C TYR A 105 -6.90 -4.20 20.33
N PRO A 106 -7.44 -5.29 19.76
CA PRO A 106 -7.06 -6.65 20.16
C PRO A 106 -5.57 -6.90 19.94
N VAL A 107 -4.88 -7.48 20.93
CA VAL A 107 -3.42 -7.73 20.84
C VAL A 107 -3.07 -8.59 19.62
N GLY A 108 -3.82 -9.67 19.37
CA GLY A 108 -3.58 -10.54 18.21
C GLY A 108 -3.71 -9.80 16.86
N LEU A 109 -4.58 -8.80 16.77
CA LEU A 109 -4.69 -7.97 15.56
C LEU A 109 -3.43 -7.12 15.36
N ILE A 110 -2.90 -6.52 16.44
CA ILE A 110 -1.67 -5.73 16.39
C ILE A 110 -0.50 -6.64 15.97
N GLU A 111 -0.36 -7.81 16.57
CA GLU A 111 0.69 -8.78 16.22
C GLU A 111 0.60 -9.22 14.77
N GLN A 112 -0.62 -9.47 14.26
CA GLN A 112 -0.81 -9.86 12.87
C GLN A 112 -0.42 -8.74 11.91
N VAL A 113 -0.74 -7.49 12.22
CA VAL A 113 -0.34 -6.35 11.40
C VAL A 113 1.17 -6.15 11.42
N LEU A 114 1.82 -6.29 12.57
CA LEU A 114 3.28 -6.25 12.66
C LEU A 114 3.95 -7.32 11.79
N LYS A 115 3.45 -8.57 11.84
CA LYS A 115 3.95 -9.67 11.00
C LYS A 115 3.76 -9.38 9.50
N GLN A 116 2.58 -8.88 9.12
CA GLN A 116 2.31 -8.54 7.72
C GLN A 116 3.16 -7.33 7.25
N SER A 117 3.43 -6.36 8.12
CA SER A 117 4.32 -5.22 7.83
C SER A 117 5.74 -5.68 7.50
N ASN A 118 6.30 -6.58 8.31
CA ASN A 118 7.58 -7.23 7.99
C ASN A 118 7.53 -7.98 6.65
N GLY A 119 6.40 -8.64 6.37
CA GLY A 119 6.14 -9.28 5.08
C GLY A 119 6.24 -8.31 3.90
N LEU A 120 5.62 -7.12 3.97
CA LEU A 120 5.73 -6.10 2.92
C LEU A 120 7.17 -5.64 2.70
N SER A 121 7.94 -5.43 3.77
CA SER A 121 9.36 -5.06 3.65
C SER A 121 10.17 -6.13 2.92
N LEU A 122 9.90 -7.41 3.20
CA LEU A 122 10.55 -8.52 2.51
C LEU A 122 10.13 -8.60 1.04
N MET A 123 8.87 -8.34 0.69
CA MET A 123 8.40 -8.29 -0.70
C MET A 123 9.20 -7.26 -1.51
N GLY A 124 9.44 -6.07 -0.97
CA GLY A 124 10.24 -5.03 -1.64
C GLY A 124 11.64 -5.51 -1.99
N SER A 125 12.34 -6.16 -1.05
CA SER A 125 13.68 -6.72 -1.32
C SER A 125 13.70 -7.84 -2.36
N ARG A 126 12.61 -8.62 -2.48
CA ARG A 126 12.47 -9.68 -3.49
C ARG A 126 12.11 -9.16 -4.87
N SER A 127 11.61 -7.92 -4.94
CA SER A 127 11.20 -7.26 -6.19
C SER A 127 12.37 -6.59 -6.93
N LEU A 128 13.59 -6.66 -6.39
CA LEU A 128 14.80 -6.07 -6.98
C LEU A 128 15.80 -7.14 -7.42
N ARG A 129 15.41 -8.42 -7.37
CA ARG A 129 16.27 -9.57 -7.68
C ARG A 129 15.89 -10.22 -8.99
#